data_AF-A0A3D5KTD0-F1
#
_entry.id   AF-A0A3D5KTD0-F1
#
_cell.length_a   1.000
_cell.length_b   1.000
_cell.length_c   1.000
_cell.angle_alpha   90.00
_cell.angle_beta   90.00
_cell.angle_gamma   90.00
#
_symmetry.space_group_name_H-M   'P 1'
#
loop_
_entity.id
_entity.type
_entity.pdbx_description
1 polymer ?
#
loop_
_entity_poly.entity_id
_entity_poly.type
_entity_poly.pdbx_seq_one_letter_code
_entity_poly.pdbx_strand_id
1 'polypeptide(L)'
;MRRYIHHLKQWPNFSWEHEPLVHPLARLRHRQGKLLGKMEALGLRQRAEASVNTITWDVVKSSEIEGEILPTDEVRSSVARRLGVAMGGLVQSSRAVDGVVEMMLDATQQYEKKLSQERLFRWHELLFPGSQQREIVVGKWRNDSTGPMQVVSGALGHERVHFEAPAASRLKTEMKTFIVWFNTENELDPTLKAAVAHLYFVTIHPFEDGNGR
;
A
#
# COMPACT_ATOMS: atom_id res chain seq x y z
N MET A 1 -13.01 24.77 -14.89
CA MET A 1 -12.27 23.50 -14.84
C MET A 1 -11.79 23.29 -13.41
N ARG A 2 -12.08 22.14 -12.77
CA ARG A 2 -11.60 21.89 -11.40
C ARG A 2 -10.10 21.69 -11.43
N ARG A 3 -9.39 22.27 -10.46
CA ARG A 3 -7.93 22.20 -10.37
C ARG A 3 -7.54 21.25 -9.25
N TYR A 4 -6.90 20.14 -9.60
CA TYR A 4 -6.37 19.15 -8.66
C TYR A 4 -4.89 19.42 -8.37
N ILE A 5 -4.35 18.78 -7.33
CA ILE A 5 -2.97 18.99 -6.86
C ILE A 5 -1.92 18.75 -7.97
N HIS A 6 -2.15 17.77 -8.85
CA HIS A 6 -1.25 17.45 -9.97
C HIS A 6 -1.33 18.47 -11.14
N HIS A 7 -2.16 19.51 -11.02
CA HIS A 7 -2.20 20.68 -11.91
C HIS A 7 -1.44 21.90 -11.34
N LEU A 8 -0.85 21.77 -10.15
CA LEU A 8 0.00 22.81 -9.59
C LEU A 8 1.37 22.78 -10.29
N LYS A 9 1.98 23.95 -10.51
CA LYS A 9 3.30 24.04 -11.19
C LYS A 9 4.40 23.31 -10.41
N GLN A 10 4.17 23.17 -9.11
CA GLN A 10 5.07 22.64 -8.12
C GLN A 10 5.00 21.12 -8.09
N TRP A 11 3.95 20.50 -8.64
CA TRP A 11 3.83 19.05 -8.72
C TRP A 11 5.09 18.42 -9.35
N PRO A 12 5.69 17.37 -8.74
CA PRO A 12 5.28 16.66 -7.51
C PRO A 12 6.02 17.12 -6.24
N ASN A 13 6.59 18.32 -6.20
CA ASN A 13 7.29 18.86 -5.04
C ASN A 13 6.31 19.30 -3.94
N PHE A 14 6.12 18.42 -2.96
CA PHE A 14 5.30 18.69 -1.79
C PHE A 14 6.02 19.63 -0.81
N SER A 15 5.25 20.48 -0.15
CA SER A 15 5.72 21.36 0.94
C SER A 15 4.73 21.31 2.09
N TRP A 16 5.21 21.51 3.31
CA TRP A 16 4.43 21.49 4.54
C TRP A 16 5.14 22.31 5.61
N GLU A 17 4.40 22.73 6.62
CA GLU A 17 4.95 23.38 7.81
C GLU A 17 5.59 22.32 8.71
N HIS A 18 6.84 22.56 9.12
CA HIS A 18 7.58 21.60 9.92
C HIS A 18 7.27 21.74 11.41
N GLU A 19 7.07 22.97 11.93
CA GLU A 19 6.85 23.20 13.36
C GLU A 19 5.71 22.35 13.97
N PRO A 20 4.53 22.21 13.33
CA PRO A 20 3.45 21.40 13.89
C PRO A 20 3.78 19.91 14.00
N LEU A 21 4.75 19.42 13.23
CA LEU A 21 5.10 18.00 13.14
C LEU A 21 6.16 17.59 14.16
N VAL A 22 6.91 18.53 14.75
CA VAL A 22 8.02 18.24 15.67
C VAL A 22 7.57 17.38 16.86
N HIS A 23 6.52 17.81 17.58
CA HIS A 23 6.04 17.08 18.75
C HIS A 23 5.38 15.73 18.40
N PRO A 24 4.48 15.62 17.39
CA PRO A 24 3.97 14.34 16.93
C PRO A 24 5.07 13.34 16.56
N LEU A 25 6.08 13.76 15.79
CA LEU A 25 7.19 12.90 15.37
C LEU A 25 8.04 12.45 16.55
N ALA A 26 8.37 13.34 17.47
CA ALA A 26 9.11 12.98 18.68
C ALA A 26 8.37 11.92 19.51
N ARG A 27 7.05 12.09 19.71
CA ARG A 27 6.21 11.10 20.41
C ARG A 27 6.16 9.77 19.66
N LEU A 28 6.05 9.79 18.33
CA LEU A 28 6.05 8.59 17.50
C LEU A 28 7.37 7.82 17.64
N ARG A 29 8.51 8.50 17.46
CA ARG A 29 9.84 7.89 17.55
C ARG A 29 10.10 7.31 18.94
N HIS A 30 9.68 8.01 19.99
CA HIS A 30 9.75 7.48 21.36
C HIS A 30 8.93 6.17 21.51
N ARG A 31 7.71 6.12 20.98
CA ARG A 31 6.87 4.91 21.03
C ARG A 31 7.45 3.76 20.19
N GLN A 32 8.00 4.05 19.02
CA GLN A 32 8.68 3.06 18.18
C GLN A 32 9.90 2.49 18.89
N GLY A 33 10.76 3.33 19.49
CA GLY A 33 11.90 2.86 20.27
C GLY A 33 11.47 1.99 21.45
N LYS A 34 10.41 2.37 22.17
CA LYS A 34 9.85 1.55 23.26
C LYS A 34 9.31 0.21 22.76
N LEU A 35 8.69 0.17 21.57
CA LEU A 35 8.22 -1.08 20.96
C LEU A 35 9.39 -1.98 20.56
N LEU A 36 10.41 -1.44 19.89
CA LEU A 36 11.61 -2.18 19.49
C LEU A 36 12.32 -2.77 20.71
N GLY A 37 12.55 -1.97 21.75
CA GLY A 37 13.19 -2.47 22.98
C GLY A 37 12.37 -3.56 23.68
N LYS A 38 11.04 -3.49 23.65
CA LYS A 38 10.18 -4.59 24.15
C LYS A 38 10.26 -5.84 23.28
N MET A 39 10.27 -5.67 21.97
CA MET A 39 10.42 -6.79 21.02
C MET A 39 11.76 -7.49 21.21
N GLU A 40 12.84 -6.74 21.46
CA GLU A 40 14.16 -7.29 21.77
C GLU A 40 14.20 -8.10 23.07
N ALA A 41 13.37 -7.78 24.05
CA ALA A 41 13.26 -8.58 25.28
C ALA A 41 12.50 -9.91 25.09
N LEU A 42 11.75 -10.07 24.00
CA LEU A 42 11.01 -11.30 23.71
C LEU A 42 11.93 -12.40 23.16
N GLY A 43 11.61 -13.66 23.48
CA GLY A 43 12.19 -14.82 22.83
C GLY A 43 11.79 -14.94 21.36
N LEU A 44 12.57 -15.68 20.58
CA LEU A 44 12.38 -15.82 19.12
C LEU A 44 10.97 -16.26 18.74
N ARG A 45 10.40 -17.22 19.49
CA ARG A 45 9.04 -17.71 19.26
C ARG A 45 7.99 -16.61 19.46
N GLN A 46 8.07 -15.86 20.55
CA GLN A 46 7.12 -14.80 20.84
C GLN A 46 7.22 -13.65 19.83
N ARG A 47 8.44 -13.33 19.35
CA ARG A 47 8.62 -12.37 18.25
C ARG A 47 7.95 -12.85 16.97
N ALA A 48 8.13 -14.13 16.61
CA ALA A 48 7.52 -14.70 15.42
C ALA A 48 5.98 -14.70 15.51
N GLU A 49 5.40 -15.07 16.65
CA GLU A 49 3.96 -15.01 16.90
C GLU A 49 3.43 -13.55 16.83
N ALA A 50 4.17 -12.58 17.36
CA ALA A 50 3.83 -11.15 17.25
C ALA A 50 3.88 -10.64 15.80
N SER A 51 4.86 -11.08 15.00
CA SER A 51 4.94 -10.75 13.57
C SER A 51 3.76 -11.34 12.80
N VAL A 52 3.41 -12.60 13.05
CA VAL A 52 2.23 -13.23 12.44
C VAL A 52 0.96 -12.43 12.75
N ASN A 53 0.75 -12.07 14.02
CA ASN A 53 -0.43 -11.31 14.43
C ASN A 53 -0.46 -9.91 13.79
N THR A 54 0.66 -9.19 13.77
CA THR A 54 0.74 -7.85 13.18
C THR A 54 0.40 -7.89 11.68
N ILE A 55 1.06 -8.76 10.92
CA ILE A 55 0.84 -8.85 9.47
C ILE A 55 -0.58 -9.35 9.16
N THR A 56 -1.13 -10.26 9.98
CA THR A 56 -2.52 -10.71 9.83
C THR A 56 -3.49 -9.53 9.91
N TRP A 57 -3.33 -8.68 10.93
CA TRP A 57 -4.22 -7.53 11.11
C TRP A 57 -3.99 -6.45 10.06
N ASP A 58 -2.75 -6.21 9.63
CA ASP A 58 -2.48 -5.26 8.55
C ASP A 58 -3.17 -5.69 7.25
N VAL A 59 -3.10 -6.98 6.88
CA VAL A 59 -3.80 -7.53 5.72
C VAL A 59 -5.31 -7.37 5.86
N VAL A 60 -5.89 -7.81 6.98
CA VAL A 60 -7.34 -7.75 7.21
C VAL A 60 -7.85 -6.30 7.17
N LYS A 61 -7.17 -5.39 7.87
CA LYS A 61 -7.61 -3.99 7.98
C LYS A 61 -7.37 -3.18 6.72
N SER A 62 -6.30 -3.46 5.96
CA SER A 62 -6.09 -2.83 4.65
C SER A 62 -7.20 -3.24 3.67
N SER A 63 -7.54 -4.54 3.62
CA SER A 63 -8.64 -5.03 2.77
C SER A 63 -10.02 -4.48 3.20
N GLU A 64 -10.29 -4.38 4.51
CA GLU A 64 -11.56 -3.84 5.01
C GLU A 64 -11.80 -2.37 4.58
N ILE A 65 -10.73 -1.57 4.48
CA ILE A 65 -10.82 -0.17 4.00
C ILE A 65 -11.34 -0.11 2.56
N GLU A 66 -10.94 -1.07 1.73
CA GLU A 66 -11.41 -1.21 0.34
C GLU A 66 -12.73 -2.00 0.21
N GLY A 67 -13.40 -2.30 1.34
CA GLY A 67 -14.67 -3.04 1.37
C GLY A 67 -14.53 -4.55 1.20
N GLU A 68 -13.31 -5.09 1.21
CA GLU A 68 -13.05 -6.53 1.14
C GLU A 68 -12.93 -7.14 2.54
N ILE A 69 -13.86 -8.03 2.89
CA ILE A 69 -13.81 -8.75 4.17
C ILE A 69 -13.10 -10.09 3.97
N LEU A 70 -11.84 -10.18 4.41
CA LEU A 70 -11.06 -11.42 4.35
C LEU A 70 -11.26 -12.29 5.61
N PRO A 71 -11.38 -13.63 5.48
CA PRO A 71 -11.44 -14.53 6.63
C PRO A 71 -10.13 -14.46 7.44
N THR A 72 -10.21 -13.97 8.68
CA THR A 72 -9.02 -13.70 9.51
C THR A 72 -8.21 -14.96 9.83
N ASP A 73 -8.87 -16.11 9.95
CA ASP A 73 -8.27 -17.42 10.17
C ASP A 73 -7.48 -17.92 8.95
N GLU A 74 -8.01 -17.72 7.73
CA GLU A 74 -7.28 -17.97 6.49
C GLU A 74 -6.04 -17.07 6.37
N VAL A 75 -6.20 -15.76 6.62
CA VAL A 75 -5.09 -14.78 6.56
C VAL A 75 -4.02 -15.18 7.55
N ARG A 76 -4.39 -15.42 8.81
CA ARG A 76 -3.46 -15.86 9.85
C ARG A 76 -2.74 -17.14 9.45
N SER A 77 -3.47 -18.10 8.87
CA SER A 77 -2.89 -19.38 8.46
C SER A 77 -1.90 -19.23 7.31
N SER A 78 -2.19 -18.36 6.35
CA SER A 78 -1.29 -18.06 5.23
C SER A 78 -0.02 -17.36 5.71
N VAL A 79 -0.15 -16.33 6.55
CA VAL A 79 0.99 -15.61 7.15
C VAL A 79 1.88 -16.57 7.94
N ALA A 80 1.28 -17.40 8.79
CA ALA A 80 1.99 -18.38 9.61
C ALA A 80 2.81 -19.38 8.78
N ARG A 81 2.20 -19.95 7.75
CA ARG A 81 2.85 -20.90 6.84
C ARG A 81 4.06 -20.26 6.16
N ARG A 82 3.92 -19.02 5.68
CA ARG A 82 4.98 -18.32 4.95
C ARG A 82 6.11 -17.81 5.84
N LEU A 83 5.82 -17.49 7.10
CA LEU A 83 6.84 -17.13 8.11
C LEU A 83 7.47 -18.36 8.79
N GLY A 84 7.04 -19.58 8.46
CA GLY A 84 7.57 -20.81 9.06
C GLY A 84 7.20 -20.98 10.54
N VAL A 85 6.12 -20.34 10.99
CA VAL A 85 5.68 -20.40 12.39
C VAL A 85 4.75 -21.58 12.60
N ALA A 86 5.20 -22.58 13.35
CA ALA A 86 4.37 -23.73 13.71
C ALA A 86 3.22 -23.28 14.62
N MET A 87 1.98 -23.41 14.12
CA MET A 87 0.76 -23.19 14.88
C MET A 87 -0.22 -24.34 14.67
N GLY A 88 -0.96 -24.70 15.72
CA GLY A 88 -2.06 -25.65 15.62
C GLY A 88 -3.29 -25.01 14.96
N GLY A 89 -4.12 -25.82 14.31
CA GLY A 89 -5.40 -25.37 13.76
C GLY A 89 -5.30 -24.49 12.51
N LEU A 90 -4.22 -24.60 11.74
CA LEU A 90 -4.09 -23.88 10.46
C LEU A 90 -5.16 -24.38 9.48
N VAL A 91 -5.90 -23.44 8.89
CA VAL A 91 -6.88 -23.72 7.84
C VAL A 91 -6.26 -23.51 6.45
N GLN A 92 -6.88 -24.10 5.43
CA GLN A 92 -6.53 -23.83 4.04
C GLN A 92 -6.98 -22.41 3.68
N SER A 93 -6.11 -21.65 3.05
CA SER A 93 -6.41 -20.29 2.56
C SER A 93 -6.78 -20.32 1.08
N SER A 94 -7.65 -19.39 0.69
CA SER A 94 -7.96 -19.10 -0.70
C SER A 94 -6.78 -18.45 -1.43
N ARG A 95 -6.78 -18.51 -2.77
CA ARG A 95 -5.76 -17.84 -3.60
C ARG A 95 -5.77 -16.32 -3.41
N ALA A 96 -6.94 -15.72 -3.20
CA ALA A 96 -7.10 -14.29 -2.90
C ALA A 96 -6.34 -13.89 -1.62
N VAL A 97 -6.56 -14.64 -0.54
CA VAL A 97 -5.83 -14.45 0.72
C VAL A 97 -4.33 -14.65 0.53
N ASP A 98 -3.92 -15.73 -0.14
CA ASP A 98 -2.50 -16.03 -0.33
C ASP A 98 -1.76 -14.98 -1.15
N GLY A 99 -2.45 -14.34 -2.11
CA GLY A 99 -1.91 -13.26 -2.93
C GLY A 99 -1.65 -12.00 -2.12
N VAL A 100 -2.65 -11.51 -1.38
CA VAL A 100 -2.50 -10.30 -0.54
C VAL A 100 -1.45 -10.52 0.55
N VAL A 101 -1.42 -11.70 1.16
CA VAL A 101 -0.39 -12.06 2.16
C VAL A 101 1.00 -12.12 1.54
N GLU A 102 1.16 -12.69 0.34
CA GLU A 102 2.45 -12.70 -0.34
C GLU A 102 2.96 -11.29 -0.65
N MET A 103 2.06 -10.41 -1.12
CA MET A 103 2.39 -9.01 -1.39
C MET A 103 2.83 -8.27 -0.12
N MET A 104 2.08 -8.41 0.99
CA MET A 104 2.42 -7.81 2.27
C MET A 104 3.74 -8.34 2.85
N LEU A 105 4.03 -9.64 2.69
CA LEU A 105 5.31 -10.20 3.11
C LEU A 105 6.47 -9.72 2.25
N ASP A 106 6.30 -9.57 0.94
CA ASP A 106 7.33 -8.97 0.11
C ASP A 106 7.60 -7.51 0.54
N ALA A 107 6.57 -6.71 0.75
CA ALA A 107 6.72 -5.32 1.20
C ALA A 107 7.41 -5.21 2.58
N THR A 108 7.04 -6.05 3.54
CA THR A 108 7.51 -5.95 4.93
C THR A 108 8.77 -6.75 5.25
N GLN A 109 9.10 -7.78 4.46
CA GLN A 109 10.31 -8.61 4.67
C GLN A 109 11.42 -8.29 3.66
N GLN A 110 11.10 -7.68 2.54
CA GLN A 110 12.06 -7.26 1.51
C GLN A 110 12.12 -5.73 1.38
N TYR A 111 11.98 -5.03 2.51
CA TYR A 111 11.93 -3.56 2.54
C TYR A 111 13.25 -2.91 2.10
N GLU A 112 14.38 -3.61 2.19
CA GLU A 112 15.68 -3.14 1.69
C GLU A 112 15.78 -3.17 0.16
N LYS A 113 14.94 -3.98 -0.52
CA LYS A 113 14.91 -3.97 -1.99
C LYS A 113 14.31 -2.67 -2.47
N LYS A 114 14.96 -2.06 -3.46
CA LYS A 114 14.45 -0.86 -4.13
C LYS A 114 13.07 -1.12 -4.73
N LEU A 115 12.23 -0.09 -4.71
CA LEU A 115 10.96 -0.10 -5.42
C LEU A 115 11.23 -0.08 -6.93
N SER A 116 10.49 -0.89 -7.70
CA SER A 116 10.58 -0.88 -9.16
C SER A 116 9.19 -1.01 -9.77
N GLN A 117 9.08 -0.72 -11.06
CA GLN A 117 7.83 -0.90 -11.80
C GLN A 117 7.39 -2.37 -11.76
N GLU A 118 8.33 -3.30 -11.96
CA GLU A 118 8.08 -4.74 -11.96
C GLU A 118 7.60 -5.22 -10.59
N ARG A 119 8.16 -4.65 -9.51
CA ARG A 119 7.72 -4.97 -8.14
C ARG A 119 6.29 -4.49 -7.88
N LEU A 120 5.96 -3.27 -8.29
CA LEU A 120 4.60 -2.72 -8.20
C LEU A 120 3.60 -3.54 -9.04
N PHE A 121 3.99 -3.95 -10.25
CA PHE A 121 3.18 -4.80 -11.12
C PHE A 121 2.93 -6.16 -10.48
N ARG A 122 3.96 -6.78 -9.91
CA ARG A 122 3.81 -8.06 -9.20
C ARG A 122 2.88 -7.93 -8.00
N TRP A 123 3.02 -6.87 -7.19
CA TRP A 123 2.12 -6.63 -6.07
C TRP A 123 0.67 -6.49 -6.54
N HIS A 124 0.46 -5.76 -7.63
CA HIS A 124 -0.86 -5.61 -8.24
C HIS A 124 -1.41 -6.94 -8.79
N GLU A 125 -0.59 -7.78 -9.43
CA GLU A 125 -0.99 -9.12 -9.87
C GLU A 125 -1.43 -10.01 -8.71
N LEU A 126 -0.74 -9.93 -7.58
CA LEU A 126 -1.06 -10.70 -6.38
C LEU A 126 -2.39 -10.28 -5.72
N LEU A 127 -2.83 -9.04 -5.89
CA LEU A 127 -4.14 -8.57 -5.42
C LEU A 127 -5.31 -9.17 -6.20
N PHE A 128 -5.09 -9.58 -7.46
CA PHE A 128 -6.14 -10.06 -8.36
C PHE A 128 -5.85 -11.47 -8.91
N PRO A 129 -5.70 -12.49 -8.04
CA PRO A 129 -5.39 -13.84 -8.49
C PRO A 129 -6.56 -14.43 -9.28
N GLY A 130 -6.31 -14.76 -10.55
CA GLY A 130 -7.33 -15.34 -11.42
C GLY A 130 -8.26 -14.32 -12.08
N SER A 131 -7.77 -13.10 -12.35
CA SER A 131 -8.49 -12.00 -13.02
C SER A 131 -9.07 -12.29 -14.40
N GLN A 132 -9.07 -13.54 -14.89
CA GLN A 132 -9.81 -13.94 -16.09
C GLN A 132 -11.31 -13.62 -16.02
N GLN A 133 -11.85 -13.40 -14.80
CA GLN A 133 -13.26 -13.03 -14.57
C GLN A 133 -13.49 -11.52 -14.42
N ARG A 134 -12.45 -10.68 -14.26
CA ARG A 134 -12.60 -9.23 -14.11
C ARG A 134 -12.10 -8.53 -15.37
N GLU A 135 -12.89 -7.61 -15.92
CA GLU A 135 -12.51 -6.73 -17.03
C GLU A 135 -11.56 -5.60 -16.56
N ILE A 136 -10.54 -5.92 -15.76
CA ILE A 136 -9.55 -4.95 -15.28
C ILE A 136 -8.15 -5.28 -15.81
N VAL A 137 -7.37 -4.23 -16.08
CA VAL A 137 -5.98 -4.32 -16.46
C VAL A 137 -5.13 -4.64 -15.23
N VAL A 138 -4.70 -5.90 -15.11
CA VAL A 138 -3.85 -6.38 -14.01
C VAL A 138 -2.36 -6.34 -14.38
N GLY A 139 -1.50 -6.07 -13.39
CA GLY A 139 -0.05 -6.05 -13.54
C GLY A 139 0.50 -4.98 -14.48
N LYS A 140 -0.28 -3.94 -14.80
CA LYS A 140 0.10 -2.87 -15.72
C LYS A 140 -0.52 -1.55 -15.30
N TRP A 141 0.05 -0.44 -15.73
CA TRP A 141 -0.60 0.87 -15.60
C TRP A 141 -1.94 0.89 -16.33
N ARG A 142 -2.93 1.56 -15.76
CA ARG A 142 -4.22 1.78 -16.43
C ARG A 142 -4.02 2.53 -17.74
N ASN A 143 -4.94 2.32 -18.67
CA ASN A 143 -4.89 2.92 -20.00
C ASN A 143 -6.06 3.90 -20.27
N ASP A 144 -6.91 4.14 -19.26
CA ASP A 144 -8.14 4.96 -19.34
C ASP A 144 -9.12 4.48 -20.43
N SER A 145 -9.09 3.20 -20.80
CA SER A 145 -9.97 2.64 -21.83
C SER A 145 -11.46 2.70 -21.45
N THR A 146 -11.76 2.70 -20.16
CA THR A 146 -13.10 2.85 -19.58
C THR A 146 -13.39 4.28 -19.11
N GLY A 147 -12.49 5.22 -19.37
CA GLY A 147 -12.59 6.62 -18.95
C GLY A 147 -11.47 7.05 -17.98
N PRO A 148 -11.46 8.32 -17.56
CA PRO A 148 -10.47 8.84 -16.63
C PRO A 148 -10.65 8.24 -15.23
N MET A 149 -9.55 8.01 -14.53
CA MET A 149 -9.59 7.59 -13.13
C MET A 149 -10.10 8.72 -12.23
N GLN A 150 -11.24 8.49 -11.58
CA GLN A 150 -11.94 9.48 -10.77
C GLN A 150 -12.35 8.92 -9.41
N VAL A 151 -12.18 9.72 -8.37
CA VAL A 151 -12.78 9.48 -7.06
C VAL A 151 -14.14 10.14 -7.07
N VAL A 152 -15.21 9.34 -7.03
CA VAL A 152 -16.59 9.80 -7.15
C VAL A 152 -17.42 9.45 -5.91
N SER A 153 -18.51 10.19 -5.70
CA SER A 153 -19.58 9.80 -4.77
C SER A 153 -20.93 10.00 -5.44
N GLY A 154 -21.96 9.24 -5.06
CA GLY A 154 -23.32 9.35 -5.61
C GLY A 154 -23.77 8.06 -6.27
N ALA A 155 -25.05 7.97 -6.62
CA ALA A 155 -25.58 6.83 -7.35
C ALA A 155 -25.12 6.86 -8.81
N LEU A 156 -25.15 5.70 -9.46
CA LEU A 156 -24.83 5.54 -10.87
C LEU A 156 -25.63 6.54 -11.73
N GLY A 157 -24.96 7.36 -12.53
CA GLY A 157 -25.56 8.42 -13.36
C GLY A 157 -25.75 9.79 -12.67
N HIS A 158 -25.44 9.89 -11.38
CA HIS A 158 -25.47 11.13 -10.60
C HIS A 158 -24.17 11.34 -9.79
N GLU A 159 -23.05 10.88 -10.34
CA GLU A 159 -21.76 10.91 -9.70
C GLU A 159 -21.24 12.35 -9.57
N ARG A 160 -20.85 12.71 -8.36
CA ARG A 160 -20.01 13.87 -8.10
C ARG A 160 -18.56 13.44 -8.08
N VAL A 161 -17.81 13.84 -9.11
CA VAL A 161 -16.34 13.72 -9.14
C VAL A 161 -15.74 14.61 -8.07
N HIS A 162 -14.94 14.08 -7.14
CA HIS A 162 -14.20 14.85 -6.14
C HIS A 162 -12.75 15.07 -6.55
N PHE A 163 -12.18 14.09 -7.23
CA PHE A 163 -10.81 14.09 -7.71
C PHE A 163 -10.75 13.34 -9.04
N GLU A 164 -9.91 13.80 -9.94
CA GLU A 164 -9.51 13.09 -11.14
C GLU A 164 -7.99 12.94 -11.08
N ALA A 165 -7.49 11.73 -11.30
CA ALA A 165 -6.07 11.44 -11.28
C ALA A 165 -5.40 11.90 -12.60
N PRO A 166 -4.05 12.00 -12.67
CA PRO A 166 -3.34 12.25 -13.92
C PRO A 166 -3.81 11.29 -15.04
N ALA A 167 -4.00 11.80 -16.25
CA ALA A 167 -4.35 10.97 -17.40
C ALA A 167 -3.35 9.82 -17.62
N ALA A 168 -3.82 8.68 -18.13
CA ALA A 168 -3.01 7.48 -18.37
C ALA A 168 -1.74 7.76 -19.19
N SER A 169 -1.81 8.69 -20.16
CA SER A 169 -0.68 9.12 -20.99
C SER A 169 0.50 9.69 -20.19
N ARG A 170 0.26 10.18 -18.96
CA ARG A 170 1.29 10.71 -18.06
C ARG A 170 1.90 9.65 -17.15
N LEU A 171 1.23 8.51 -16.93
CA LEU A 171 1.59 7.54 -15.89
C LEU A 171 3.03 7.02 -16.01
N LYS A 172 3.51 6.75 -17.23
CA LYS A 172 4.89 6.29 -17.44
C LYS A 172 5.91 7.28 -16.90
N THR A 173 5.68 8.58 -17.11
CA THR A 173 6.57 9.64 -16.63
C THR A 173 6.38 9.86 -15.13
N GLU A 174 5.13 9.97 -14.66
CA GLU A 174 4.81 10.21 -13.25
C GLU A 174 5.34 9.07 -12.35
N MET A 175 5.11 7.81 -12.72
CA MET A 175 5.59 6.65 -11.96
C MET A 175 7.09 6.50 -12.01
N LYS A 176 7.74 6.84 -13.13
CA LYS A 176 9.22 6.88 -13.18
C LYS A 176 9.76 7.91 -12.20
N THR A 177 9.20 9.11 -12.18
CA THR A 177 9.61 10.17 -11.24
C THR A 177 9.37 9.75 -9.79
N PHE A 178 8.19 9.18 -9.49
CA PHE A 178 7.85 8.66 -8.17
C PHE A 178 8.83 7.57 -7.70
N ILE A 179 9.11 6.56 -8.53
CA ILE A 179 10.01 5.46 -8.18
C ILE A 179 11.44 5.96 -7.95
N VAL A 180 11.92 6.90 -8.77
CA VAL A 180 13.23 7.53 -8.55
C VAL A 180 13.22 8.27 -7.21
N TRP A 181 12.25 9.14 -6.97
CA TRP A 181 12.12 9.88 -5.71
C TRP A 181 12.03 8.96 -4.47
N PHE A 182 11.25 7.87 -4.57
CA PHE A 182 11.07 6.91 -3.48
C PHE A 182 12.41 6.26 -3.10
N ASN A 183 13.20 5.86 -4.10
CA ASN A 183 14.48 5.19 -3.89
C ASN A 183 15.64 6.14 -3.56
N THR A 184 15.50 7.44 -3.78
CA THR A 184 16.53 8.42 -3.44
C THR A 184 16.59 8.64 -1.94
N GLU A 185 17.75 8.40 -1.33
CA GLU A 185 18.02 8.80 0.05
C GLU A 185 17.93 10.32 0.17
N ASN A 186 17.25 10.79 1.20
CA ASN A 186 17.10 12.22 1.49
C ASN A 186 17.06 12.43 3.00
N GLU A 187 17.15 13.70 3.42
CA GLU A 187 17.18 14.08 4.83
C GLU A 187 15.80 14.03 5.51
N LEU A 188 14.75 13.55 4.82
CA LEU A 188 13.42 13.45 5.41
C LEU A 188 13.38 12.33 6.45
N ASP A 189 12.71 12.62 7.57
CA ASP A 189 12.31 11.59 8.51
C ASP A 189 11.57 10.45 7.76
N PRO A 190 11.93 9.17 7.96
CA PRO A 190 11.34 8.06 7.20
C PRO A 190 9.82 7.95 7.30
N THR A 191 9.22 8.40 8.40
CA THR A 191 7.75 8.40 8.55
C THR A 191 7.13 9.51 7.71
N LEU A 192 7.74 10.70 7.69
CA LEU A 192 7.31 11.75 6.78
C LEU A 192 7.47 11.32 5.31
N LYS A 193 8.58 10.68 4.96
CA LYS A 193 8.79 10.13 3.61
C LYS A 193 7.70 9.12 3.25
N ALA A 194 7.34 8.21 4.16
CA ALA A 194 6.23 7.28 3.95
C ALA A 194 4.87 7.98 3.77
N ALA A 195 4.58 9.02 4.55
CA ALA A 195 3.34 9.80 4.41
C ALA A 195 3.26 10.53 3.05
N VAL A 196 4.37 11.14 2.62
CA VAL A 196 4.46 11.78 1.30
C VAL A 196 4.36 10.75 0.19
N ALA A 197 5.03 9.59 0.32
CA ALA A 197 4.96 8.51 -0.65
C ALA A 197 3.53 8.00 -0.82
N HIS A 198 2.80 7.83 0.29
CA HIS A 198 1.40 7.42 0.28
C HIS A 198 0.55 8.45 -0.48
N LEU A 199 0.59 9.74 -0.09
CA LEU A 199 -0.13 10.80 -0.78
C LEU A 199 0.22 10.87 -2.28
N TYR A 200 1.51 10.77 -2.61
CA TYR A 200 1.99 10.85 -3.99
C TYR A 200 1.46 9.67 -4.83
N PHE A 201 1.56 8.44 -4.33
CA PHE A 201 1.09 7.25 -5.03
C PHE A 201 -0.43 7.28 -5.27
N VAL A 202 -1.22 7.54 -4.23
CA VAL A 202 -2.69 7.58 -4.35
C VAL A 202 -3.19 8.74 -5.21
N THR A 203 -2.40 9.83 -5.32
CA THR A 203 -2.68 10.93 -6.24
C THR A 203 -2.41 10.56 -7.70
N ILE A 204 -1.34 9.81 -7.99
CA ILE A 204 -1.08 9.30 -9.36
C ILE A 204 -2.15 8.28 -9.75
N HIS A 205 -2.56 7.43 -8.80
CA HIS A 205 -3.58 6.40 -8.97
C HIS A 205 -3.30 5.52 -10.22
N PRO A 206 -2.15 4.81 -10.26
CA PRO A 206 -1.62 4.26 -11.50
C PRO A 206 -2.31 2.99 -12.02
N PHE A 207 -3.13 2.32 -11.22
CA PHE A 207 -3.86 1.10 -11.58
C PHE A 207 -5.35 1.35 -11.76
N GLU A 208 -6.07 0.44 -12.42
CA GLU A 208 -7.54 0.53 -12.59
C GLU A 208 -8.31 0.23 -11.29
N ASP A 209 -7.74 -0.59 -10.42
CA ASP A 209 -8.27 -0.94 -9.09
C ASP A 209 -7.09 -1.27 -8.16
N GLY A 210 -7.31 -1.36 -6.85
CA GLY A 210 -6.31 -1.81 -5.88
C GLY A 210 -5.25 -0.79 -5.51
N ASN A 211 -5.42 0.50 -5.85
CA ASN A 211 -4.42 1.54 -5.55
C ASN A 211 -4.32 1.90 -4.05
N GLY A 212 -5.39 1.69 -3.27
CA GLY A 212 -5.39 1.98 -1.84
C GLY A 212 -4.73 0.89 -0.99
N ARG A 213 -4.74 -0.35 -1.48
CA ARG A 213 -4.05 -1.52 -0.92
C ARG A 213 -2.56 -1.51 -1.29
#